data_AF-A0A9P2R2Z1-F1
#
_entry.id   AF-A0A9P2R2Z1-F1
#
_cell.length_a   1.000
_cell.length_b   1.000
_cell.length_c   1.000
_cell.angle_alpha   90.00
_cell.angle_beta   90.00
_cell.angle_gamma   90.00
#
_symmetry.space_group_name_H-M   'P 1'
#
loop_
_entity.id
_entity.type
_entity.pdbx_description
1 polymer ?
#
loop_
_entity_poly.entity_id
_entity_poly.type
_entity_poly.pdbx_seq_one_letter_code
_entity_poly.pdbx_strand_id
1 'polypeptide(L)'
;MTDTTLKVVAADPNTVSGIKSVGTLIDELWLFGKQYKAEDMLREAIGGLASRPEGFVVYTTTQSNEPPAGVFRQKLQYARDVRDGKIHDPHFLPVIFEHPPEMVESGAHLLMENLAMVNPNLGYSVDEAFLYREYRKAREAGEEAFRGFMSKHANVEIGLALRSDRWAGADFWEQQGRRVSLDDILQRADVVTVGIDGGGLDDLLGMYVTGRDRETREWLGWGHAWVHETAVVRRKSEASRFQDFVACGDMTIVRRVGDDTAEVAEYVRRIHEAELLDHIGIDPSGVGQILDSLAEAGIPDESVVGISQGWKLGGAIKTTERKLAEGVLIQGDQPLMAWCVGNARVEPKGNAILITKQASGRGKIDPLMALFNAVSLMSLNPEPKKKAYEVFFI
;
A
#
# COMPACT_ATOMS: atom_id res chain seq x y z
N MET A 1 -20.42 -44.85 20.45
CA MET A 1 -20.38 -43.39 20.27
C MET A 1 -18.95 -42.98 20.47
N THR A 2 -18.37 -42.23 19.53
CA THR A 2 -17.10 -41.54 19.79
C THR A 2 -17.42 -40.27 20.57
N ASP A 3 -16.69 -39.99 21.66
CA ASP A 3 -16.84 -38.77 22.49
C ASP A 3 -16.35 -37.49 21.77
N THR A 4 -16.60 -37.39 20.47
CA THR A 4 -16.17 -36.28 19.62
C THR A 4 -17.19 -35.15 19.72
N THR A 5 -16.72 -33.95 20.07
CA THR A 5 -17.56 -32.75 20.16
C THR A 5 -17.03 -31.67 19.23
N LEU A 6 -17.93 -30.94 18.56
CA LEU A 6 -17.62 -29.77 17.74
C LEU A 6 -18.13 -28.53 18.47
N LYS A 7 -17.27 -27.53 18.64
CA LYS A 7 -17.64 -26.24 19.24
C LYS A 7 -17.41 -25.13 18.24
N VAL A 8 -18.47 -24.42 17.87
CA VAL A 8 -18.38 -23.19 17.08
C VAL A 8 -18.11 -22.02 18.02
N VAL A 9 -17.06 -21.26 17.75
CA VAL A 9 -16.70 -20.09 18.52
C VAL A 9 -16.64 -18.88 17.61
N ALA A 10 -17.22 -17.76 18.06
CA ALA A 10 -16.90 -16.48 17.45
C ALA A 10 -15.41 -16.20 17.72
N ALA A 11 -14.72 -15.66 16.73
CA ALA A 11 -13.30 -15.40 16.85
C ALA A 11 -13.07 -14.05 17.55
N ASP A 12 -13.19 -14.09 18.88
CA ASP A 12 -12.89 -13.01 19.82
C ASP A 12 -11.78 -13.51 20.76
N PRO A 13 -10.76 -12.70 21.11
CA PRO A 13 -9.70 -13.12 22.02
C PRO A 13 -10.21 -13.70 23.35
N ASN A 14 -11.35 -13.21 23.86
CA ASN A 14 -11.92 -13.67 25.13
C ASN A 14 -12.64 -15.02 25.03
N THR A 15 -13.06 -15.45 23.84
CA THR A 15 -13.81 -16.71 23.63
C THR A 15 -12.91 -17.89 23.26
N VAL A 16 -11.69 -17.61 22.81
CA VAL A 16 -10.77 -18.59 22.24
C VAL A 16 -9.71 -19.09 23.25
N SER A 17 -9.45 -18.30 24.31
CA SER A 17 -8.57 -18.67 25.41
C SER A 17 -9.00 -19.96 26.12
N GLY A 18 -8.05 -20.87 26.37
CA GLY A 18 -8.25 -22.08 27.17
C GLY A 18 -8.94 -23.25 26.46
N ILE A 19 -9.27 -23.13 25.17
CA ILE A 19 -9.84 -24.24 24.39
C ILE A 19 -8.74 -25.22 24.01
N LYS A 20 -8.91 -26.50 24.39
CA LYS A 20 -8.05 -27.60 23.96
C LYS A 20 -8.75 -28.40 22.85
N SER A 21 -8.49 -28.07 21.59
CA SER A 21 -8.99 -28.79 20.41
C SER A 21 -7.95 -29.78 19.84
N VAL A 22 -8.41 -30.86 19.21
CA VAL A 22 -7.55 -31.79 18.45
C VAL A 22 -7.46 -31.31 17.00
N GLY A 23 -8.57 -30.82 16.44
CA GLY A 23 -8.59 -30.11 15.15
C GLY A 23 -9.13 -28.70 15.33
N THR A 24 -8.49 -27.72 14.70
CA THR A 24 -8.95 -26.32 14.69
C THR A 24 -9.19 -25.88 13.25
N LEU A 25 -10.41 -25.46 12.91
CA LEU A 25 -10.73 -24.85 11.63
C LEU A 25 -10.82 -23.33 11.81
N ILE A 26 -10.01 -22.60 11.05
CA ILE A 26 -10.03 -21.14 10.95
C ILE A 26 -10.54 -20.81 9.57
N ASP A 27 -11.81 -20.39 9.51
CA ASP A 27 -12.47 -20.06 8.25
C ASP A 27 -12.42 -18.56 7.96
N GLU A 28 -12.44 -18.19 6.67
CA GLU A 28 -12.32 -16.82 6.17
C GLU A 28 -11.09 -16.07 6.74
N LEU A 29 -9.89 -16.66 6.61
CA LEU A 29 -8.64 -16.09 7.15
C LEU A 29 -8.40 -14.61 6.75
N TRP A 30 -8.86 -14.17 5.58
CA TRP A 30 -8.74 -12.79 5.13
C TRP A 30 -9.40 -11.78 6.08
N LEU A 31 -10.47 -12.15 6.80
CA LEU A 31 -11.10 -11.29 7.81
C LEU A 31 -10.17 -11.02 9.00
N PHE A 32 -9.35 -12.01 9.36
CA PHE A 32 -8.34 -11.90 10.41
C PHE A 32 -7.15 -11.03 9.98
N GLY A 33 -6.85 -11.01 8.68
CA GLY A 33 -5.85 -10.09 8.11
C GLY A 33 -6.13 -8.61 8.45
N LYS A 34 -7.41 -8.25 8.63
CA LYS A 34 -7.83 -6.89 9.01
C LYS A 34 -7.71 -6.58 10.51
N GLN A 35 -7.32 -7.55 11.33
CA GLN A 35 -7.26 -7.40 12.78
C GLN A 35 -5.82 -7.48 13.29
N TYR A 36 -5.34 -6.39 13.89
CA TYR A 36 -3.96 -6.29 14.39
C TYR A 36 -3.59 -7.41 15.38
N LYS A 37 -4.51 -7.76 16.30
CA LYS A 37 -4.27 -8.79 17.34
C LYS A 37 -4.59 -10.21 16.88
N ALA A 38 -4.92 -10.41 15.59
CA ALA A 38 -5.28 -11.74 15.11
C ALA A 38 -4.15 -12.74 15.29
N GLU A 39 -2.89 -12.34 15.12
CA GLU A 39 -1.78 -13.28 15.24
C GLU A 39 -1.68 -13.87 16.66
N ASP A 40 -1.72 -13.03 17.69
CA ASP A 40 -1.69 -13.47 19.09
C ASP A 40 -2.92 -14.31 19.44
N MET A 41 -4.10 -13.89 18.97
CA MET A 41 -5.34 -14.65 19.17
C MET A 41 -5.28 -16.03 18.51
N LEU A 42 -4.79 -16.11 17.26
CA LEU A 42 -4.64 -17.39 16.55
C LEU A 42 -3.57 -18.26 17.23
N ARG A 43 -2.48 -17.67 17.71
CA ARG A 43 -1.43 -18.37 18.48
C ARG A 43 -1.99 -18.99 19.76
N GLU A 44 -2.84 -18.25 20.48
CA GLU A 44 -3.54 -18.75 21.66
C GLU A 44 -4.54 -19.87 21.30
N ALA A 45 -5.30 -19.69 20.22
CA ALA A 45 -6.27 -20.67 19.71
C ALA A 45 -5.64 -22.03 19.41
N ILE A 46 -4.45 -22.02 18.82
CA ILE A 46 -3.74 -23.23 18.39
C ILE A 46 -2.73 -23.74 19.44
N GLY A 47 -2.49 -22.98 20.53
CA GLY A 47 -1.50 -23.33 21.55
C GLY A 47 -1.75 -24.67 22.24
N GLY A 48 -3.00 -25.12 22.32
CA GLY A 48 -3.37 -26.43 22.86
C GLY A 48 -2.77 -27.62 22.10
N LEU A 49 -2.40 -27.42 20.83
CA LEU A 49 -1.79 -28.45 19.99
C LEU A 49 -0.39 -28.88 20.47
N ALA A 50 0.30 -28.04 21.25
CA ALA A 50 1.61 -28.38 21.82
C ALA A 50 1.59 -29.68 22.66
N SER A 51 0.42 -30.05 23.21
CA SER A 51 0.22 -31.27 23.99
C SER A 51 -0.45 -32.42 23.22
N ARG A 52 -0.63 -32.28 21.89
CA ARG A 52 -1.42 -33.18 21.05
C ARG A 52 -0.70 -33.45 19.73
N PRO A 53 0.15 -34.48 19.66
CA PRO A 53 0.96 -34.78 18.46
C PRO A 53 0.14 -35.03 17.18
N GLU A 54 -1.07 -35.58 17.31
CA GLU A 54 -2.00 -35.84 16.20
C GLU A 54 -2.89 -34.63 15.86
N GLY A 55 -2.68 -33.50 16.53
CA GLY A 55 -3.51 -32.33 16.38
C GLY A 55 -3.21 -31.57 15.08
N PHE A 56 -4.22 -30.91 14.52
CA PHE A 56 -4.08 -30.21 13.24
C PHE A 56 -4.85 -28.88 13.20
N VAL A 57 -4.43 -28.01 12.27
CA VAL A 57 -5.11 -26.75 11.95
C VAL A 57 -5.45 -26.74 10.48
N VAL A 58 -6.68 -26.37 10.15
CA VAL A 58 -7.11 -26.10 8.79
C VAL A 58 -7.41 -24.61 8.68
N TYR A 59 -6.78 -23.95 7.70
CA TYR A 59 -7.11 -22.58 7.32
C TYR A 59 -7.86 -22.62 5.99
N THR A 60 -9.03 -21.99 5.93
CA THR A 60 -9.80 -21.79 4.69
C THR A 60 -10.01 -20.30 4.46
N THR A 61 -9.89 -19.87 3.20
CA THR A 61 -10.07 -18.47 2.82
C THR A 61 -10.25 -18.36 1.30
N THR A 62 -10.85 -17.25 0.87
CA THR A 62 -10.76 -16.75 -0.50
C THR A 62 -9.95 -15.45 -0.52
N GLN A 63 -9.61 -14.95 -1.70
CA GLN A 63 -9.08 -13.58 -1.83
C GLN A 63 -10.12 -12.55 -1.40
N SER A 64 -9.64 -11.44 -0.85
CA SER A 64 -10.51 -10.33 -0.43
C SER A 64 -10.69 -9.29 -1.53
N ASN A 65 -11.65 -8.38 -1.37
CA ASN A 65 -11.84 -7.25 -2.27
C ASN A 65 -10.78 -6.13 -2.10
N GLU A 66 -9.79 -6.36 -1.24
CA GLU A 66 -8.64 -5.54 -0.91
C GLU A 66 -7.33 -6.36 -0.99
N PRO A 67 -6.17 -5.71 -1.15
CA PRO A 67 -4.88 -6.39 -1.05
C PRO A 67 -4.72 -7.12 0.30
N PRO A 68 -4.10 -8.32 0.33
CA PRO A 68 -3.82 -9.06 1.56
C PRO A 68 -3.04 -8.24 2.59
N ALA A 69 -3.39 -8.38 3.88
CA ALA A 69 -2.69 -7.73 5.00
C ALA A 69 -2.59 -8.65 6.21
N GLY A 70 -1.68 -8.34 7.14
CA GLY A 70 -1.53 -9.04 8.42
C GLY A 70 -1.37 -10.56 8.28
N VAL A 71 -2.01 -11.32 9.18
CA VAL A 71 -1.91 -12.80 9.23
C VAL A 71 -2.34 -13.49 7.94
N PHE A 72 -3.26 -12.88 7.17
CA PHE A 72 -3.69 -13.44 5.88
C PHE A 72 -2.55 -13.36 4.86
N ARG A 73 -1.92 -12.18 4.70
CA ARG A 73 -0.77 -12.00 3.81
C ARG A 73 0.38 -12.93 4.18
N GLN A 74 0.71 -13.00 5.48
CA GLN A 74 1.80 -13.84 5.97
C GLN A 74 1.56 -15.33 5.65
N LYS A 75 0.36 -15.86 5.93
CA LYS A 75 0.03 -17.27 5.66
C LYS A 75 -0.08 -17.57 4.17
N LEU A 76 -0.63 -16.65 3.39
CA LEU A 76 -0.70 -16.79 1.93
C LEU A 76 0.72 -16.87 1.32
N GLN A 77 1.61 -15.97 1.72
CA GLN A 77 3.00 -15.97 1.25
C GLN A 77 3.75 -17.23 1.68
N TYR A 78 3.62 -17.64 2.96
CA TYR A 78 4.21 -18.88 3.45
C TYR A 78 3.71 -20.10 2.67
N ALA A 79 2.41 -20.19 2.40
CA ALA A 79 1.82 -21.29 1.66
C ALA A 79 2.32 -21.34 0.21
N ARG A 80 2.46 -20.18 -0.45
CA ARG A 80 3.09 -20.08 -1.78
C ARG A 80 4.56 -20.52 -1.74
N ASP A 81 5.33 -20.05 -0.76
CA ASP A 81 6.76 -20.38 -0.65
C ASP A 81 7.01 -21.86 -0.30
N VAL A 82 6.11 -22.52 0.44
CA VAL A 82 6.14 -23.98 0.67
C VAL A 82 5.76 -24.74 -0.62
N ARG A 83 4.68 -24.34 -1.31
CA ARG A 83 4.26 -24.92 -2.60
C ARG A 83 5.39 -24.86 -3.63
N ASP A 84 6.07 -23.72 -3.69
CA ASP A 84 7.14 -23.44 -4.66
C ASP A 84 8.51 -24.01 -4.21
N GLY A 85 8.56 -24.70 -3.06
CA GLY A 85 9.77 -25.36 -2.56
C GLY A 85 10.85 -24.42 -2.01
N LYS A 86 10.57 -23.13 -1.86
CA LYS A 86 11.48 -22.16 -1.21
C LYS A 86 11.59 -22.43 0.29
N ILE A 87 10.50 -22.91 0.89
CA ILE A 87 10.46 -23.37 2.29
C ILE A 87 10.15 -24.88 2.29
N HIS A 88 10.97 -25.66 2.98
CA HIS A 88 10.72 -27.09 3.17
C HIS A 88 10.08 -27.34 4.54
N ASP A 89 8.75 -27.44 4.57
CA ASP A 89 7.97 -27.76 5.77
C ASP A 89 7.03 -28.95 5.53
N PRO A 90 7.41 -30.18 5.93
CA PRO A 90 6.59 -31.37 5.72
C PRO A 90 5.34 -31.42 6.61
N HIS A 91 5.16 -30.49 7.55
CA HIS A 91 3.99 -30.41 8.42
C HIS A 91 2.95 -29.38 7.92
N PHE A 92 3.21 -28.72 6.79
CA PHE A 92 2.30 -27.75 6.20
C PHE A 92 1.92 -28.16 4.78
N LEU A 93 0.62 -28.38 4.54
CA LEU A 93 0.10 -28.75 3.23
C LEU A 93 -0.62 -27.54 2.58
N PRO A 94 0.03 -26.82 1.65
CA PRO A 94 -0.64 -25.78 0.88
C PRO A 94 -1.55 -26.42 -0.18
N VAL A 95 -2.86 -26.14 -0.10
CA VAL A 95 -3.83 -26.46 -1.17
C VAL A 95 -4.36 -25.13 -1.69
N ILE A 96 -3.79 -24.67 -2.80
CA ILE A 96 -4.02 -23.33 -3.34
C ILE A 96 -4.53 -23.43 -4.78
N PHE A 97 -5.64 -22.75 -5.06
CA PHE A 97 -6.22 -22.64 -6.40
C PHE A 97 -6.07 -21.20 -6.89
N GLU A 98 -5.04 -20.93 -7.68
CA GLU A 98 -4.68 -19.59 -8.15
C GLU A 98 -4.45 -19.58 -9.65
N HIS A 99 -4.69 -18.42 -10.27
CA HIS A 99 -4.27 -18.18 -11.64
C HIS A 99 -2.74 -18.03 -11.70
N PRO A 100 -2.06 -18.64 -12.69
CA PRO A 100 -0.63 -18.43 -12.90
C PRO A 100 -0.27 -16.95 -13.12
N PRO A 101 0.92 -16.48 -12.69
CA PRO A 101 1.35 -15.09 -12.86
C PRO A 101 1.24 -14.57 -14.29
N GLU A 102 1.58 -15.39 -15.29
CA GLU A 102 1.49 -15.06 -16.71
C GLU A 102 0.04 -14.85 -17.20
N MET A 103 -0.93 -15.54 -16.60
CA MET A 103 -2.36 -15.30 -16.87
C MET A 103 -2.87 -14.03 -16.17
N VAL A 104 -2.26 -13.69 -15.03
CA VAL A 104 -2.53 -12.42 -14.35
C VAL A 104 -2.05 -11.26 -15.20
N GLU A 105 -0.78 -11.30 -15.63
CA GLU A 105 -0.12 -10.28 -16.46
C GLU A 105 -0.82 -10.06 -17.80
N SER A 106 -1.22 -11.14 -18.49
CA SER A 106 -1.92 -11.05 -19.79
C SER A 106 -3.41 -10.67 -19.69
N GLY A 107 -3.97 -10.60 -18.47
CA GLY A 107 -5.40 -10.39 -18.26
C GLY A 107 -6.28 -11.62 -18.55
N ALA A 108 -5.71 -12.77 -18.93
CA ALA A 108 -6.45 -13.99 -19.21
C ALA A 108 -7.26 -14.49 -18.01
N HIS A 109 -6.77 -14.27 -16.79
CA HIS A 109 -7.49 -14.57 -15.54
C HIS A 109 -8.87 -13.89 -15.44
N LEU A 110 -9.11 -12.80 -16.20
CA LEU A 110 -10.39 -12.08 -16.21
C LEU A 110 -11.46 -12.72 -17.12
N LEU A 111 -11.12 -13.78 -17.83
CA LEU A 111 -12.03 -14.46 -18.77
C LEU A 111 -12.89 -15.50 -18.05
N MET A 112 -14.17 -15.56 -18.40
CA MET A 112 -15.14 -16.48 -17.79
C MET A 112 -14.72 -17.96 -17.90
N GLU A 113 -14.14 -18.35 -19.04
CA GLU A 113 -13.67 -19.73 -19.28
C GLU A 113 -12.57 -20.18 -18.32
N ASN A 114 -11.81 -19.24 -17.76
CA ASN A 114 -10.72 -19.55 -16.84
C ASN A 114 -11.18 -19.71 -15.38
N LEU A 115 -12.46 -19.46 -15.06
CA LEU A 115 -13.00 -19.62 -13.70
C LEU A 115 -12.89 -21.05 -13.18
N ALA A 116 -12.95 -22.06 -14.06
CA ALA A 116 -12.86 -23.46 -13.67
C ALA A 116 -11.50 -23.83 -13.03
N MET A 117 -10.43 -23.11 -13.39
CA MET A 117 -9.07 -23.35 -12.88
C MET A 117 -8.97 -23.13 -11.37
N VAL A 118 -9.75 -22.18 -10.86
CA VAL A 118 -9.73 -21.73 -9.46
C VAL A 118 -10.96 -22.18 -8.68
N ASN A 119 -11.89 -22.88 -9.34
CA ASN A 119 -13.08 -23.47 -8.75
C ASN A 119 -13.02 -25.00 -8.86
N PRO A 120 -12.26 -25.69 -8.00
CA PRO A 120 -12.00 -27.13 -8.11
C PRO A 120 -13.26 -28.00 -7.99
N ASN A 121 -14.38 -27.45 -7.52
CA ASN A 121 -15.65 -28.16 -7.38
C ASN A 121 -16.78 -27.57 -8.25
N LEU A 122 -16.41 -26.89 -9.34
CA LEU A 122 -17.34 -26.38 -10.36
C LEU A 122 -18.16 -27.54 -10.97
N GLY A 123 -19.47 -27.36 -11.06
CA GLY A 123 -20.40 -28.37 -11.56
C GLY A 123 -20.82 -29.42 -10.52
N TYR A 124 -20.25 -29.39 -9.32
CA TYR A 124 -20.60 -30.30 -8.22
C TYR A 124 -21.26 -29.56 -7.05
N SER A 125 -20.49 -28.79 -6.27
CA SER A 125 -21.03 -27.94 -5.20
C SER A 125 -21.12 -26.47 -5.59
N VAL A 126 -20.44 -26.08 -6.66
CA VAL A 126 -20.54 -24.74 -7.24
C VAL A 126 -21.40 -24.85 -8.49
N ASP A 127 -22.58 -24.23 -8.45
CA ASP A 127 -23.52 -24.21 -9.58
C ASP A 127 -22.96 -23.32 -10.71
N GLU A 128 -22.67 -23.94 -11.85
CA GLU A 128 -22.05 -23.30 -13.00
C GLU A 128 -22.95 -22.21 -13.60
N ALA A 129 -24.25 -22.48 -13.72
CA ALA A 129 -25.21 -21.54 -14.29
C ALA A 129 -25.35 -20.28 -13.42
N PHE A 130 -25.34 -20.44 -12.10
CA PHE A 130 -25.31 -19.37 -11.12
C PHE A 130 -24.03 -18.57 -11.27
N LEU A 131 -22.86 -19.23 -11.24
CA LEU A 131 -21.56 -18.56 -11.29
C LEU A 131 -21.40 -17.72 -12.56
N TYR A 132 -21.75 -18.28 -13.73
CA TYR A 132 -21.67 -17.56 -15.00
C TYR A 132 -22.68 -16.43 -15.13
N ARG A 133 -23.88 -16.60 -14.55
CA ARG A 133 -24.86 -15.51 -14.48
C ARG A 133 -24.36 -14.37 -13.61
N GLU A 134 -23.81 -14.66 -12.43
CA GLU A 134 -23.26 -13.62 -11.54
C GLU A 134 -22.03 -12.95 -12.16
N TYR A 135 -21.17 -13.68 -12.89
CA TYR A 135 -20.10 -13.08 -13.69
C TYR A 135 -20.64 -12.03 -14.67
N ARG A 136 -21.69 -12.38 -15.45
CA ARG A 136 -22.27 -11.47 -16.45
C ARG A 136 -22.90 -10.24 -15.79
N LYS A 137 -23.68 -10.45 -14.72
CA LYS A 137 -24.26 -9.35 -13.93
C LYS A 137 -23.17 -8.43 -13.38
N ALA A 138 -22.08 -8.99 -12.86
CA ALA A 138 -20.99 -8.20 -12.31
C ALA A 138 -20.27 -7.40 -13.40
N ARG A 139 -20.05 -7.99 -14.59
CA ARG A 139 -19.53 -7.27 -15.77
C ARG A 139 -20.44 -6.11 -16.20
N GLU A 140 -21.75 -6.33 -16.25
CA GLU A 140 -22.73 -5.30 -16.61
C GLU A 140 -22.86 -4.19 -15.56
N ALA A 141 -22.74 -4.54 -14.27
CA ALA A 141 -22.83 -3.60 -13.16
C ALA A 141 -21.59 -2.70 -13.02
N GLY A 142 -20.50 -3.00 -13.74
CA GLY A 142 -19.29 -2.19 -13.80
C GLY A 142 -18.11 -2.79 -13.04
N GLU A 143 -16.97 -2.09 -13.09
CA GLU A 143 -15.68 -2.64 -12.69
C GLU A 143 -15.60 -2.97 -11.19
N GLU A 144 -16.22 -2.19 -10.31
CA GLU A 144 -16.25 -2.48 -8.88
C GLU A 144 -16.95 -3.81 -8.57
N ALA A 145 -18.14 -4.02 -9.16
CA ALA A 145 -18.90 -5.25 -9.00
C ALA A 145 -18.14 -6.43 -9.62
N PHE A 146 -17.57 -6.24 -10.81
CA PHE A 146 -16.77 -7.27 -11.49
C PHE A 146 -15.55 -7.69 -10.66
N ARG A 147 -14.83 -6.73 -10.08
CA ARG A 147 -13.69 -7.00 -9.22
C ARG A 147 -14.09 -7.71 -7.91
N GLY A 148 -15.20 -7.31 -7.32
CA GLY A 148 -15.78 -8.00 -6.18
C GLY A 148 -16.12 -9.46 -6.50
N PHE A 149 -16.66 -9.71 -7.70
CA PHE A 149 -16.88 -11.06 -8.20
C PHE A 149 -15.55 -11.81 -8.39
N MET A 150 -14.57 -11.23 -9.08
CA MET A 150 -13.29 -11.91 -9.38
C MET A 150 -12.48 -12.24 -8.11
N SER A 151 -12.44 -11.35 -7.12
CA SER A 151 -11.81 -11.67 -5.84
C SER A 151 -12.49 -12.83 -5.13
N LYS A 152 -13.82 -12.76 -4.98
CA LYS A 152 -14.60 -13.74 -4.20
C LYS A 152 -14.76 -15.10 -4.89
N HIS A 153 -14.97 -15.10 -6.20
CA HIS A 153 -15.39 -16.27 -6.97
C HIS A 153 -14.35 -16.78 -7.98
N ALA A 154 -13.32 -15.98 -8.27
CA ALA A 154 -12.20 -16.39 -9.12
C ALA A 154 -10.85 -16.36 -8.38
N ASN A 155 -10.88 -16.15 -7.06
CA ASN A 155 -9.69 -16.11 -6.21
C ASN A 155 -8.59 -15.17 -6.75
N VAL A 156 -8.99 -14.05 -7.37
CA VAL A 156 -8.05 -13.06 -7.91
C VAL A 156 -7.60 -12.13 -6.79
N GLU A 157 -6.29 -12.08 -6.56
CA GLU A 157 -5.70 -11.12 -5.64
C GLU A 157 -5.84 -9.70 -6.20
N ILE A 158 -6.42 -8.79 -5.41
CA ILE A 158 -6.64 -7.42 -5.85
C ILE A 158 -5.34 -6.61 -5.72
N GLY A 159 -4.73 -6.27 -6.86
CA GLY A 159 -3.62 -5.33 -7.00
C GLY A 159 -4.04 -3.91 -7.42
N LEU A 160 -3.05 -3.08 -7.77
CA LEU A 160 -3.17 -1.64 -8.07
C LEU A 160 -4.04 -1.27 -9.28
N ALA A 161 -4.03 -2.09 -10.35
CA ALA A 161 -4.46 -1.69 -11.70
C ALA A 161 -5.94 -2.01 -12.06
N LEU A 162 -6.78 -2.41 -11.11
CA LEU A 162 -8.11 -3.01 -11.40
C LEU A 162 -9.32 -2.09 -11.12
N ARG A 163 -9.25 -0.77 -11.33
CA ARG A 163 -10.40 0.16 -11.10
C ARG A 163 -10.62 1.18 -12.23
N SER A 164 -11.85 1.44 -12.68
CA SER A 164 -12.15 2.31 -13.85
C SER A 164 -11.94 3.80 -13.62
N ASP A 165 -12.07 4.23 -12.37
CA ASP A 165 -11.94 5.61 -11.88
C ASP A 165 -10.57 5.85 -11.21
N ARG A 166 -9.63 4.92 -11.42
CA ARG A 166 -8.27 5.03 -10.89
C ARG A 166 -7.49 6.13 -11.58
N TRP A 167 -6.46 6.59 -10.88
CA TRP A 167 -5.45 7.43 -11.47
C TRP A 167 -4.62 6.65 -12.50
N ALA A 168 -4.49 7.18 -13.72
CA ALA A 168 -3.83 6.51 -14.84
C ALA A 168 -2.35 6.16 -14.55
N GLY A 169 -1.68 6.92 -13.68
CA GLY A 169 -0.31 6.63 -13.26
C GLY A 169 -0.18 5.30 -12.51
N ALA A 170 -1.26 4.77 -11.92
CA ALA A 170 -1.26 3.49 -11.23
C ALA A 170 -0.89 2.32 -12.15
N ASP A 171 -1.19 2.41 -13.46
CA ASP A 171 -0.91 1.35 -14.44
C ASP A 171 0.58 1.14 -14.69
N PHE A 172 1.38 2.19 -14.42
CA PHE A 172 2.83 2.19 -14.63
C PHE A 172 3.61 2.12 -13.32
N TRP A 173 2.94 2.20 -12.16
CA TRP A 173 3.57 2.35 -10.86
C TRP A 173 4.48 1.16 -10.49
N GLU A 174 3.94 -0.05 -10.58
CA GLU A 174 4.68 -1.28 -10.22
C GLU A 174 5.86 -1.52 -11.17
N GLN A 175 5.70 -1.19 -12.45
CA GLN A 175 6.74 -1.35 -13.47
C GLN A 175 7.97 -0.47 -13.21
N GLN A 176 7.79 0.66 -12.52
CA GLN A 176 8.87 1.57 -12.15
C GLN A 176 9.39 1.35 -10.73
N GLY A 177 9.04 0.22 -10.10
CA GLY A 177 9.53 -0.15 -8.77
C GLY A 177 10.99 -0.53 -8.77
N ARG A 178 11.79 0.24 -8.03
CA ARG A 178 13.15 -0.12 -7.67
C ARG A 178 13.35 0.21 -6.20
N ARG A 179 14.09 -0.62 -5.48
CA ARG A 179 14.42 -0.32 -4.08
C ARG A 179 15.27 0.95 -4.02
N VAL A 180 14.68 2.04 -3.54
CA VAL A 180 15.32 3.35 -3.37
C VAL A 180 15.05 3.82 -1.96
N SER A 181 16.10 3.99 -1.17
CA SER A 181 16.06 4.61 0.15
C SER A 181 16.34 6.11 0.06
N LEU A 182 16.04 6.85 1.13
CA LEU A 182 16.47 8.24 1.24
C LEU A 182 18.00 8.38 1.12
N ASP A 183 18.77 7.45 1.66
CA ASP A 183 20.23 7.49 1.57
C ASP A 183 20.72 7.34 0.13
N ASP A 184 20.05 6.49 -0.67
CA ASP A 184 20.34 6.38 -2.11
C ASP A 184 20.09 7.70 -2.83
N ILE A 185 18.99 8.39 -2.50
CA ILE A 185 18.67 9.71 -3.05
C ILE A 185 19.74 10.74 -2.66
N LEU A 186 20.13 10.82 -1.39
CA LEU A 186 21.14 11.75 -0.90
C LEU A 186 22.52 11.53 -1.56
N GLN A 187 22.85 10.29 -1.93
CA GLN A 187 24.11 9.96 -2.60
C GLN A 187 24.09 10.30 -4.10
N ARG A 188 22.98 10.00 -4.78
CA ARG A 188 22.88 10.03 -6.25
C ARG A 188 22.34 11.33 -6.82
N ALA A 189 21.50 12.04 -6.08
CA ALA A 189 20.81 13.21 -6.61
C ALA A 189 21.75 14.41 -6.82
N ASP A 190 21.44 15.25 -7.82
CA ASP A 190 22.00 16.59 -7.95
C ASP A 190 21.13 17.67 -7.30
N VAL A 191 19.83 17.41 -7.19
CA VAL A 191 18.83 18.28 -6.56
C VAL A 191 17.68 17.43 -6.01
N VAL A 192 17.07 17.89 -4.92
CA VAL A 192 15.96 17.21 -4.25
C VAL A 192 14.82 18.21 -3.99
N THR A 193 13.60 17.80 -4.32
CA THR A 193 12.38 18.47 -3.87
C THR A 193 11.65 17.56 -2.89
N VAL A 194 10.99 18.18 -1.91
CA VAL A 194 10.18 17.47 -0.92
C VAL A 194 8.74 17.91 -1.07
N GLY A 195 7.80 16.99 -0.93
CA GLY A 195 6.39 17.30 -0.81
C GLY A 195 5.85 16.78 0.50
N ILE A 196 4.91 17.51 1.10
CA ILE A 196 4.23 17.14 2.33
C ILE A 196 2.73 17.33 2.13
N ASP A 197 1.92 16.41 2.64
CA ASP A 197 0.46 16.52 2.66
C ASP A 197 -0.14 15.89 3.92
N GLY A 198 -1.26 16.44 4.38
CA GLY A 198 -2.04 15.86 5.47
C GLY A 198 -1.51 16.19 6.86
N GLY A 199 -1.75 15.28 7.80
CA GLY A 199 -1.50 15.44 9.23
C GLY A 199 -2.75 15.62 10.08
N GLY A 200 -2.56 15.68 11.40
CA GLY A 200 -3.62 15.74 12.39
C GLY A 200 -4.00 14.38 12.99
N LEU A 201 -5.06 14.35 13.80
CA LEU A 201 -5.37 13.20 14.67
C LEU A 201 -6.06 12.00 13.99
N ASP A 202 -6.48 12.13 12.72
CA ASP A 202 -7.20 11.07 11.98
C ASP A 202 -6.67 10.82 10.54
N ASP A 203 -5.86 11.74 10.02
CA ASP A 203 -5.21 11.64 8.71
C ASP A 203 -3.75 11.21 8.84
N LEU A 204 -3.18 10.75 7.72
CA LEU A 204 -1.74 10.52 7.66
C LEU A 204 -1.07 11.86 7.40
N LEU A 205 0.10 12.09 8.01
CA LEU A 205 1.05 13.07 7.51
C LEU A 205 1.93 12.33 6.50
N GLY A 206 1.81 12.63 5.21
CA GLY A 206 2.61 12.05 4.16
C GLY A 206 3.76 12.97 3.77
N MET A 207 4.95 12.40 3.55
CA MET A 207 6.08 13.06 2.92
C MET A 207 6.53 12.24 1.71
N TYR A 208 6.93 12.93 0.64
CA TYR A 208 7.57 12.30 -0.50
C TYR A 208 8.79 13.11 -0.93
N VAL A 209 9.92 12.43 -1.07
CA VAL A 209 11.20 12.99 -1.50
C VAL A 209 11.42 12.58 -2.94
N THR A 210 11.63 13.56 -3.81
CA THR A 210 11.96 13.35 -5.22
C THR A 210 13.35 13.93 -5.48
N GLY A 211 14.33 13.07 -5.73
CA GLY A 211 15.67 13.47 -6.14
C GLY A 211 15.89 13.24 -7.63
N ARG A 212 16.59 14.14 -8.31
CA ARG A 212 16.99 13.93 -9.70
C ARG A 212 18.40 13.35 -9.74
N ASP A 213 18.53 12.13 -10.24
CA ASP A 213 19.80 11.44 -10.39
C ASP A 213 20.75 12.26 -11.28
N ARG A 214 21.97 12.48 -10.81
CA ARG A 214 22.93 13.37 -11.47
C ARG A 214 23.42 12.86 -12.82
N GLU A 215 23.43 11.54 -13.03
CA GLU A 215 23.97 10.91 -14.23
C GLU A 215 22.86 10.63 -15.25
N THR A 216 21.79 9.98 -14.78
CA THR A 216 20.72 9.48 -15.64
C THR A 216 19.59 10.48 -15.83
N ARG A 217 19.49 11.49 -14.96
CA ARG A 217 18.37 12.43 -14.88
C ARG A 217 17.03 11.78 -14.50
N GLU A 218 17.04 10.49 -14.12
CA GLU A 218 15.89 9.80 -13.53
C GLU A 218 15.43 10.53 -12.26
N TRP A 219 14.13 10.49 -11.98
CA TRP A 219 13.55 11.00 -10.74
C TRP A 219 13.41 9.86 -9.75
N LEU A 220 14.30 9.81 -8.76
CA LEU A 220 14.32 8.83 -7.69
C LEU A 220 13.33 9.26 -6.60
N GLY A 221 12.41 8.38 -6.24
CA GLY A 221 11.35 8.66 -5.30
C GLY A 221 11.40 7.81 -4.04
N TRP A 222 11.16 8.44 -2.89
CA TRP A 222 11.00 7.78 -1.60
C TRP A 222 9.91 8.49 -0.78
N GLY A 223 8.92 7.73 -0.31
CA GLY A 223 7.82 8.21 0.52
C GLY A 223 7.91 7.72 1.96
N HIS A 224 7.35 8.49 2.89
CA HIS A 224 7.17 8.08 4.28
C HIS A 224 5.86 8.65 4.82
N ALA A 225 5.24 8.00 5.79
CA ALA A 225 4.05 8.52 6.45
C ALA A 225 4.15 8.46 7.98
N TRP A 226 3.48 9.40 8.63
CA TRP A 226 3.25 9.38 10.06
C TRP A 226 1.77 9.26 10.34
N VAL A 227 1.43 8.57 11.42
CA VAL A 227 0.06 8.44 11.91
C VAL A 227 0.04 8.51 13.42
N HIS A 228 -0.86 9.32 13.98
CA HIS A 228 -1.05 9.37 15.42
C HIS A 228 -1.76 8.10 15.94
N GLU A 229 -1.38 7.59 17.11
CA GLU A 229 -1.97 6.36 17.70
C GLU A 229 -3.51 6.41 17.79
N THR A 230 -4.07 7.62 18.01
CA THR A 230 -5.51 7.89 17.98
C THR A 230 -6.16 7.47 16.67
N ALA A 231 -5.53 7.76 15.52
CA ALA A 231 -6.05 7.37 14.21
C ALA A 231 -6.01 5.84 14.03
N VAL A 232 -4.96 5.18 14.54
CA VAL A 232 -4.84 3.71 14.54
C VAL A 232 -5.99 3.07 15.34
N VAL A 233 -6.29 3.61 16.52
CA VAL A 233 -7.40 3.13 17.38
C VAL A 233 -8.76 3.34 16.73
N ARG A 234 -8.96 4.49 16.08
CA ARG A 234 -10.21 4.82 15.37
C ARG A 234 -10.40 3.96 14.13
N ARG A 235 -9.32 3.62 13.42
CA ARG A 235 -9.32 2.90 12.14
C ARG A 235 -8.88 1.46 12.33
N LYS A 236 -9.63 0.72 13.14
CA LYS A 236 -9.32 -0.69 13.47
C LYS A 236 -9.13 -1.59 12.24
N SER A 237 -9.83 -1.32 11.13
CA SER A 237 -9.68 -2.08 9.88
C SER A 237 -8.34 -1.88 9.17
N GLU A 238 -7.66 -0.76 9.43
CA GLU A 238 -6.38 -0.38 8.82
C GLU A 238 -5.19 -0.71 9.72
N ALA A 239 -5.45 -1.08 10.99
CA ALA A 239 -4.40 -1.22 12.00
C ALA A 239 -3.33 -2.26 11.60
N SER A 240 -3.72 -3.41 11.04
CA SER A 240 -2.75 -4.40 10.55
C SER A 240 -1.88 -3.83 9.43
N ARG A 241 -2.49 -3.09 8.50
CA ARG A 241 -1.81 -2.50 7.35
C ARG A 241 -0.81 -1.42 7.78
N PHE A 242 -1.17 -0.58 8.74
CA PHE A 242 -0.23 0.39 9.32
C PHE A 242 0.96 -0.29 10.00
N GLN A 243 0.73 -1.43 10.66
CA GLN A 243 1.80 -2.18 11.30
C GLN A 243 2.70 -2.89 10.28
N ASP A 244 2.13 -3.39 9.18
CA ASP A 244 2.92 -3.90 8.05
C ASP A 244 3.82 -2.79 7.47
N PHE A 245 3.33 -1.54 7.36
CA PHE A 245 4.14 -0.40 6.90
C PHE A 245 5.20 0.04 7.90
N VAL A 246 4.91 0.00 9.21
CA VAL A 246 5.91 0.25 10.26
C VAL A 246 7.00 -0.82 10.22
N ALA A 247 6.63 -2.09 10.03
CA ALA A 247 7.58 -3.20 9.99
C ALA A 247 8.55 -3.11 8.81
N CYS A 248 8.11 -2.57 7.66
CA CYS A 248 9.00 -2.34 6.51
C CYS A 248 9.67 -0.95 6.50
N GLY A 249 9.38 -0.10 7.48
CA GLY A 249 9.99 1.22 7.63
C GLY A 249 9.38 2.34 6.78
N ASP A 250 8.24 2.11 6.14
CA ASP A 250 7.54 3.12 5.32
C ASP A 250 6.68 4.08 6.17
N MET A 251 6.38 3.71 7.41
CA MET A 251 5.48 4.48 8.29
C MET A 251 6.00 4.53 9.73
N THR A 252 5.72 5.64 10.42
CA THR A 252 5.91 5.80 11.86
C THR A 252 4.56 6.02 12.57
N ILE A 253 4.32 5.33 13.68
CA ILE A 253 3.19 5.63 14.57
C ILE A 253 3.69 6.54 15.70
N VAL A 254 3.17 7.76 15.75
CA VAL A 254 3.51 8.76 16.78
C VAL A 254 2.49 8.73 17.92
N ARG A 255 2.95 9.09 19.13
CA ARG A 255 2.10 9.11 20.34
C ARG A 255 1.83 10.50 20.86
N ARG A 256 2.71 11.46 20.59
CA ARG A 256 2.53 12.85 20.98
C ARG A 256 2.26 13.65 19.72
N VAL A 257 1.32 14.59 19.83
CA VAL A 257 1.07 15.57 18.78
C VAL A 257 2.32 16.42 18.58
N GLY A 258 2.79 16.52 17.33
CA GLY A 258 3.99 17.27 16.96
C GLY A 258 5.23 16.40 16.77
N ASP A 259 5.26 15.15 17.27
CA ASP A 259 6.38 14.24 16.98
C ASP A 259 6.46 13.94 15.46
N ASP A 260 5.31 13.89 14.79
CA ASP A 260 5.20 13.71 13.35
C ASP A 260 5.83 14.87 12.57
N THR A 261 5.51 16.12 12.91
CA THR A 261 6.09 17.30 12.24
C THR A 261 7.57 17.49 12.56
N ALA A 262 8.01 17.13 13.78
CA ALA A 262 9.41 17.16 14.16
C ALA A 262 10.24 16.12 13.39
N GLU A 263 9.74 14.89 13.21
CA GLU A 263 10.42 13.88 12.42
C GLU A 263 10.48 14.26 10.93
N VAL A 264 9.41 14.83 10.36
CA VAL A 264 9.46 15.38 8.99
C VAL A 264 10.56 16.44 8.88
N ALA A 265 10.63 17.37 9.83
CA ALA A 265 11.64 18.42 9.82
C ALA A 265 13.06 17.85 9.91
N GLU A 266 13.28 16.78 10.66
CA GLU A 266 14.57 16.08 10.74
C GLU A 266 14.96 15.45 9.38
N TYR A 267 14.04 14.80 8.68
CA TYR A 267 14.31 14.28 7.33
C TYR A 267 14.67 15.40 6.35
N VAL A 268 13.93 16.51 6.39
CA VAL A 268 14.21 17.69 5.56
C VAL A 268 15.56 18.31 5.91
N ARG A 269 15.91 18.39 7.21
CA ARG A 269 17.21 18.88 7.70
C ARG A 269 18.36 18.08 7.09
N ARG A 270 18.26 16.74 7.05
CA ARG A 270 19.27 15.89 6.41
C ARG A 270 19.48 16.23 4.92
N ILE A 271 18.40 16.51 4.19
CA ILE A 271 18.46 16.90 2.76
C ILE A 271 19.05 18.31 2.60
N HIS A 272 18.69 19.24 3.49
CA HIS A 272 19.25 20.58 3.51
C HIS A 272 20.76 20.55 3.83
N GLU A 273 21.19 19.82 4.84
CA GLU A 273 22.61 19.70 5.23
C GLU A 273 23.46 19.03 4.15
N ALA A 274 22.87 18.15 3.34
CA ALA A 274 23.49 17.61 2.14
C ALA A 274 23.63 18.64 1.00
N GLU A 275 23.07 19.85 1.17
CA GLU A 275 22.98 20.93 0.17
C GLU A 275 22.25 20.51 -1.11
N LEU A 276 21.27 19.61 -0.98
CA LEU A 276 20.49 19.10 -2.11
C LEU A 276 19.09 19.70 -2.18
N LEU A 277 18.56 20.20 -1.07
CA LEU A 277 17.21 20.73 -0.99
C LEU A 277 17.04 21.96 -1.89
N ASP A 278 16.12 21.88 -2.84
CA ASP A 278 15.62 23.01 -3.60
C ASP A 278 14.47 23.69 -2.83
N HIS A 279 13.29 23.07 -2.82
CA HIS A 279 12.11 23.57 -2.09
C HIS A 279 11.26 22.42 -1.52
N ILE A 280 10.38 22.78 -0.59
CA ILE A 280 9.40 21.94 0.08
C ILE A 280 8.00 22.38 -0.34
N GLY A 281 7.24 21.51 -1.00
CA GLY A 281 5.90 21.78 -1.49
C GLY A 281 4.85 21.30 -0.48
N ILE A 282 3.96 22.19 -0.05
CA ILE A 282 2.91 21.84 0.93
C ILE A 282 1.53 22.34 0.48
N ASP A 283 0.45 21.67 0.88
CA ASP A 283 -0.89 22.28 0.82
C ASP A 283 -0.94 23.43 1.85
N PRO A 284 -1.21 24.68 1.46
CA PRO A 284 -1.28 25.80 2.41
C PRO A 284 -2.32 25.64 3.54
N SER A 285 -3.26 24.71 3.41
CA SER A 285 -4.28 24.43 4.42
C SER A 285 -3.71 23.62 5.59
N GLY A 286 -3.74 24.16 6.81
CA GLY A 286 -3.45 23.40 8.04
C GLY A 286 -1.98 23.21 8.40
N VAL A 287 -1.07 24.05 7.87
CA VAL A 287 0.39 23.86 7.95
C VAL A 287 1.12 24.52 9.12
N GLY A 288 0.40 25.11 10.09
CA GLY A 288 1.05 25.88 11.16
C GLY A 288 2.16 25.10 11.89
N GLN A 289 1.84 23.90 12.39
CA GLN A 289 2.79 23.09 13.15
C GLN A 289 3.98 22.59 12.32
N ILE A 290 3.78 22.27 11.03
CA ILE A 290 4.87 21.81 10.18
C ILE A 290 5.83 22.95 9.85
N LEU A 291 5.33 24.17 9.64
CA LEU A 291 6.17 25.36 9.44
C LEU A 291 7.01 25.65 10.68
N ASP A 292 6.41 25.61 11.87
CA ASP A 292 7.11 25.82 13.14
C ASP A 292 8.24 24.78 13.32
N SER A 293 7.96 23.49 13.09
CA SER A 293 8.97 22.42 13.18
C SER A 293 10.09 22.58 12.15
N LEU A 294 9.79 23.00 10.92
CA LEU A 294 10.81 23.26 9.90
C LEU A 294 11.73 24.43 10.29
N ALA A 295 11.15 25.52 10.80
CA ALA A 295 11.91 26.67 11.27
C ALA A 295 12.81 26.30 12.47
N GLU A 296 12.30 25.52 13.43
CA GLU A 296 13.07 25.00 14.56
C GLU A 296 14.24 24.09 14.12
N ALA A 297 14.07 23.34 13.03
CA ALA A 297 15.12 22.53 12.41
C ALA A 297 16.13 23.35 11.57
N GLY A 298 15.98 24.68 11.53
CA GLY A 298 16.87 25.58 10.80
C GLY A 298 16.63 25.64 9.30
N ILE A 299 15.46 25.18 8.82
CA ILE A 299 15.08 25.29 7.42
C ILE A 299 14.58 26.72 7.15
N PRO A 300 15.13 27.43 6.15
CA PRO A 300 14.68 28.78 5.83
C PRO A 300 13.23 28.79 5.32
N ASP A 301 12.42 29.73 5.80
CA ASP A 301 11.00 29.88 5.42
C ASP A 301 10.81 29.99 3.90
N GLU A 302 11.75 30.63 3.19
CA GLU A 302 11.72 30.76 1.73
C GLU A 302 11.86 29.42 0.99
N SER A 303 12.35 28.37 1.66
CA SER A 303 12.43 27.02 1.10
C SER A 303 11.05 26.36 1.01
N VAL A 304 10.03 26.92 1.66
CA VAL A 304 8.68 26.35 1.70
C VAL A 304 7.77 27.06 0.69
N VAL A 305 7.17 26.28 -0.21
CA VAL A 305 6.30 26.76 -1.28
C VAL A 305 4.90 26.17 -1.12
N GLY A 306 3.91 27.05 -1.03
CA GLY A 306 2.50 26.66 -1.05
C GLY A 306 2.07 26.15 -2.43
N ILE A 307 1.77 24.86 -2.53
CA ILE A 307 1.26 24.23 -3.75
C ILE A 307 -0.25 24.35 -3.78
N SER A 308 -0.76 25.04 -4.80
CA SER A 308 -2.20 25.25 -4.94
C SER A 308 -2.92 23.94 -5.28
N GLN A 309 -3.73 23.46 -4.34
CA GLN A 309 -4.52 22.25 -4.47
C GLN A 309 -5.68 22.39 -5.47
N GLY A 310 -6.31 21.26 -5.81
CA GLY A 310 -7.43 21.21 -6.74
C GLY A 310 -6.99 21.25 -8.20
N TRP A 311 -7.67 22.03 -9.04
CA TRP A 311 -7.49 21.94 -10.50
C TRP A 311 -6.08 22.35 -10.97
N LYS A 312 -5.39 23.20 -10.20
CA LYS A 312 -4.01 23.62 -10.47
C LYS A 312 -3.00 22.50 -10.28
N LEU A 313 -3.27 21.56 -9.37
CA LEU A 313 -2.45 20.37 -9.16
C LEU A 313 -2.55 19.37 -10.35
N GLY A 314 -3.58 19.51 -11.20
CA GLY A 314 -3.77 18.65 -12.37
C GLY A 314 -2.58 18.59 -13.32
N GLY A 315 -1.74 19.64 -13.36
CA GLY A 315 -0.48 19.63 -14.10
C GLY A 315 0.55 18.64 -13.54
N ALA A 316 0.71 18.60 -12.21
CA ALA A 316 1.62 17.68 -11.54
C ALA A 316 1.11 16.24 -11.61
N ILE A 317 -0.20 16.02 -11.47
CA ILE A 317 -0.82 14.70 -11.63
C ILE A 317 -0.48 14.12 -13.02
N LYS A 318 -0.75 14.87 -14.10
CA LYS A 318 -0.44 14.46 -15.48
C LYS A 318 1.06 14.34 -15.78
N THR A 319 1.89 15.12 -15.08
CA THR A 319 3.35 15.03 -15.25
C THR A 319 3.88 13.76 -14.59
N THR A 320 3.35 13.41 -13.41
CA THR A 320 3.67 12.16 -12.71
C THR A 320 3.27 10.96 -13.56
N GLU A 321 2.06 10.95 -14.15
CA GLU A 321 1.61 9.91 -15.10
C GLU A 321 2.60 9.70 -16.24
N ARG A 322 2.98 10.80 -16.91
CA ARG A 322 3.91 10.77 -18.04
C ARG A 322 5.29 10.28 -17.63
N LYS A 323 5.82 10.75 -16.50
CA LYS A 323 7.15 10.36 -16.03
C LYS A 323 7.23 8.90 -15.61
N LEU A 324 6.15 8.34 -15.07
CA LEU A 324 6.04 6.90 -14.84
C LEU A 324 5.98 6.12 -16.15
N ALA A 325 5.14 6.55 -17.10
CA ALA A 325 5.00 5.89 -18.40
C ALA A 325 6.28 5.97 -19.27
N GLU A 326 7.03 7.06 -19.16
CA GLU A 326 8.34 7.26 -19.81
C GLU A 326 9.45 6.42 -19.17
N GLY A 327 9.23 5.86 -17.98
CA GLY A 327 10.27 5.17 -17.19
C GLY A 327 11.30 6.11 -16.55
N VAL A 328 10.96 7.40 -16.40
CA VAL A 328 11.85 8.43 -15.82
C VAL A 328 11.65 8.55 -14.31
N LEU A 329 10.42 8.43 -13.82
CA LEU A 329 10.15 8.42 -12.38
C LEU A 329 10.27 7.00 -11.85
N ILE A 330 11.29 6.78 -11.03
CA ILE A 330 11.59 5.53 -10.34
C ILE A 330 11.02 5.63 -8.92
N GLN A 331 10.05 4.78 -8.60
CA GLN A 331 9.44 4.72 -7.26
C GLN A 331 10.15 3.70 -6.37
N GLY A 332 10.19 3.95 -5.06
CA GLY A 332 11.01 3.22 -4.08
C GLY A 332 10.62 1.77 -3.76
N ASP A 333 9.69 1.19 -4.52
CA ASP A 333 9.06 -0.12 -4.31
C ASP A 333 8.43 -0.28 -2.91
N GLN A 334 7.73 0.78 -2.48
CA GLN A 334 7.20 0.90 -1.12
C GLN A 334 5.73 0.46 -1.04
N PRO A 335 5.39 -0.57 -0.23
CA PRO A 335 4.01 -0.99 0.00
C PRO A 335 3.06 0.14 0.42
N LEU A 336 3.54 1.12 1.20
CA LEU A 336 2.76 2.30 1.56
C LEU A 336 2.32 3.09 0.31
N MET A 337 3.27 3.40 -0.57
CA MET A 337 3.00 4.18 -1.77
C MET A 337 2.11 3.42 -2.74
N ALA A 338 2.36 2.12 -2.91
CA ALA A 338 1.47 1.25 -3.68
C ALA A 338 0.04 1.33 -3.13
N TRP A 339 -0.17 1.21 -1.83
CA TRP A 339 -1.50 1.34 -1.24
C TRP A 339 -2.15 2.71 -1.50
N CYS A 340 -1.41 3.81 -1.35
CA CYS A 340 -1.92 5.16 -1.61
C CYS A 340 -2.26 5.39 -3.09
N VAL A 341 -1.43 4.91 -4.01
CA VAL A 341 -1.68 4.96 -5.46
C VAL A 341 -2.94 4.18 -5.84
N GLY A 342 -3.14 3.00 -5.26
CA GLY A 342 -4.34 2.18 -5.51
C GLY A 342 -5.63 2.78 -4.93
N ASN A 343 -5.49 3.64 -3.92
CA ASN A 343 -6.62 4.37 -3.35
C ASN A 343 -7.03 5.60 -4.18
N ALA A 344 -6.15 6.12 -5.03
CA ALA A 344 -6.40 7.33 -5.79
C ALA A 344 -7.62 7.19 -6.71
N ARG A 345 -8.44 8.25 -6.73
CA ARG A 345 -9.61 8.38 -7.60
C ARG A 345 -9.60 9.68 -8.37
N VAL A 346 -9.85 9.59 -9.67
CA VAL A 346 -9.87 10.74 -10.57
C VAL A 346 -11.31 11.22 -10.75
N GLU A 347 -11.53 12.49 -10.40
CA GLU A 347 -12.76 13.21 -10.71
C GLU A 347 -12.49 14.22 -11.84
N PRO A 348 -13.22 14.16 -12.97
CA PRO A 348 -13.14 15.20 -13.98
C PRO A 348 -13.76 16.49 -13.46
N LYS A 349 -13.05 17.62 -13.59
CA LYS A 349 -13.57 18.96 -13.29
C LYS A 349 -13.28 19.91 -14.45
N GLY A 350 -14.28 20.08 -15.32
CA GLY A 350 -14.08 20.76 -16.60
C GLY A 350 -13.06 20.01 -17.45
N ASN A 351 -11.99 20.71 -17.86
CA ASN A 351 -10.89 20.13 -18.65
C ASN A 351 -9.72 19.61 -17.78
N ALA A 352 -9.83 19.71 -16.45
CA ALA A 352 -8.82 19.25 -15.50
C ALA A 352 -9.23 17.94 -14.84
N ILE A 353 -8.24 17.25 -14.29
CA ILE A 353 -8.42 16.09 -13.41
C ILE A 353 -8.17 16.51 -11.97
N LEU A 354 -8.92 15.93 -11.05
CA LEU A 354 -8.73 16.07 -9.62
C LEU A 354 -8.52 14.69 -9.02
N ILE A 355 -7.62 14.62 -8.05
CA ILE A 355 -7.57 13.50 -7.10
C ILE A 355 -7.83 14.12 -5.72
N THR A 356 -8.87 13.65 -5.05
CA THR A 356 -9.30 14.21 -3.77
C THR A 356 -9.43 13.11 -2.72
N LYS A 357 -9.22 13.49 -1.45
CA LYS A 357 -9.47 12.61 -0.31
C LYS A 357 -10.95 12.18 -0.27
N GLN A 358 -11.86 13.09 -0.64
CA GLN A 358 -13.29 12.81 -0.70
C GLN A 358 -13.64 11.74 -1.73
N ALA A 359 -13.10 11.83 -2.95
CA ALA A 359 -13.31 10.82 -3.99
C ALA A 359 -12.70 9.46 -3.62
N SER A 360 -11.55 9.49 -2.96
CA SER A 360 -10.85 8.28 -2.48
C SER A 360 -11.55 7.66 -1.25
N GLY A 361 -12.56 8.34 -0.70
CA GLY A 361 -13.42 7.86 0.38
C GLY A 361 -12.65 7.60 1.67
N ARG A 362 -12.58 6.33 2.08
CA ARG A 362 -11.80 5.90 3.25
C ARG A 362 -10.32 5.65 2.94
N GLY A 363 -9.96 5.50 1.67
CA GLY A 363 -8.60 5.24 1.23
C GLY A 363 -7.70 6.46 1.46
N LYS A 364 -6.56 6.25 2.11
CA LYS A 364 -5.58 7.31 2.35
C LYS A 364 -4.73 7.52 1.10
N ILE A 365 -4.49 8.78 0.78
CA ILE A 365 -3.73 9.22 -0.39
C ILE A 365 -2.71 10.31 -0.01
N ASP A 366 -2.52 10.61 1.27
CA ASP A 366 -1.69 11.74 1.73
C ASP A 366 -0.25 11.63 1.18
N PRO A 367 0.45 10.47 1.24
CA PRO A 367 1.76 10.29 0.60
C PRO A 367 1.75 10.48 -0.93
N LEU A 368 0.64 10.16 -1.61
CA LEU A 368 0.50 10.41 -3.05
C LEU A 368 0.29 11.91 -3.35
N MET A 369 -0.46 12.61 -2.51
CA MET A 369 -0.62 14.06 -2.62
C MET A 369 0.72 14.77 -2.34
N ALA A 370 1.49 14.27 -1.38
CA ALA A 370 2.86 14.69 -1.12
C ALA A 370 3.76 14.48 -2.36
N LEU A 371 3.65 13.33 -3.05
CA LEU A 371 4.34 13.12 -4.34
C LEU A 371 3.97 14.20 -5.36
N PHE A 372 2.68 14.53 -5.52
CA PHE A 372 2.26 15.57 -6.47
C PHE A 372 2.80 16.96 -6.09
N ASN A 373 2.91 17.26 -4.80
CA ASN A 373 3.55 18.49 -4.32
C ASN A 373 5.05 18.50 -4.67
N ALA A 374 5.77 17.40 -4.45
CA ALA A 374 7.19 17.27 -4.80
C ALA A 374 7.43 17.38 -6.31
N VAL A 375 6.58 16.73 -7.12
CA VAL A 375 6.65 16.76 -8.59
C VAL A 375 6.33 18.15 -9.14
N SER A 376 5.40 18.88 -8.51
CA SER A 376 5.11 20.27 -8.91
C SER A 376 6.37 21.13 -8.90
N LEU A 377 7.22 20.96 -7.88
CA LEU A 377 8.50 21.66 -7.75
C LEU A 377 9.55 21.09 -8.70
N MET A 378 9.72 19.77 -8.76
CA MET A 378 10.73 19.13 -9.62
C MET A 378 10.49 19.45 -11.11
N SER A 379 9.22 19.63 -11.51
CA SER A 379 8.82 20.02 -12.87
C SER A 379 9.27 21.43 -13.26
N LEU A 380 9.62 22.28 -12.30
CA LEU A 380 10.26 23.58 -12.57
C LEU A 380 11.72 23.44 -13.00
N ASN A 381 12.24 22.20 -13.03
CA ASN A 381 13.61 21.85 -13.37
C ASN A 381 14.63 22.64 -12.55
N PRO A 382 14.64 22.46 -11.22
CA PRO A 382 15.52 23.24 -10.35
C PRO A 382 17.00 22.97 -10.67
N GLU A 383 17.80 24.01 -10.47
CA GLU A 383 19.24 23.97 -10.69
C GLU A 383 19.94 23.40 -9.45
N PRO A 384 20.93 22.51 -9.61
CA PRO A 384 21.72 22.01 -8.49
C PRO A 384 22.43 23.15 -7.75
N LYS A 385 22.37 23.15 -6.42
CA LYS A 385 23.18 24.06 -5.58
C LYS A 385 24.68 23.75 -5.73
N LYS A 386 25.02 22.45 -5.83
CA LYS A 386 26.38 21.97 -6.11
C LYS A 386 26.63 21.98 -7.63
N LYS A 387 27.31 23.00 -8.13
CA LYS A 387 27.82 23.00 -9.51
C LYS A 387 29.09 22.15 -9.60
N ALA A 388 29.08 21.15 -10.46
CA ALA A 388 30.32 20.48 -10.88
C ALA A 388 31.09 21.45 -11.78
N TYR A 389 32.26 21.92 -11.33
CA TYR A 389 33.15 22.71 -12.16
C TYR A 389 33.97 21.76 -13.03
N GLU A 390 33.67 21.70 -14.32
CA GLU A 390 34.55 21.04 -15.29
C GLU A 390 35.70 21.99 -15.66
N VAL A 391 36.92 21.56 -15.36
CA VAL A 391 38.14 22.26 -15.81
C VAL A 391 38.41 21.82 -17.25
N PHE A 392 38.04 22.67 -18.20
CA PHE A 392 38.48 22.52 -19.58
C PHE A 392 39.92 23.04 -19.69
N PHE A 393 40.86 22.18 -20.05
CA PHE A 393 42.16 22.61 -20.55
C PHE A 393 41.99 23.04 -22.00
N ILE A 394 42.23 24.33 -22.28
CA ILE A 394 42.32 24.88 -23.65
C ILE A 394 43.75 24.72 -24.14
#